data_AF-A0A183P0W6-F1
#
_entry.id   AF-A0A183P0W6-F1
#
_cell.length_a   1.000
_cell.length_b   1.000
_cell.length_c   1.000
_cell.angle_alpha   90.00
_cell.angle_beta   90.00
_cell.angle_gamma   90.00
#
_symmetry.space_group_name_H-M   'P 1'
#
loop_
_entity.id
_entity.type
_entity.pdbx_description
1 polymer ?
#
loop_
_entity_poly.entity_id
_entity_poly.type
_entity_poly.pdbx_seq_one_letter_code
_entity_poly.pdbx_strand_id
1 'polypeptide(L)'
;MLRNSDTSLLLEVCEDIVGRFPRLREEIERVVNMRVRELEIATKEQIQTLIDFQLAYMNTNHEDFIGFQNAEQRANDSSKSKLGNQVICKGWLNLINPSLLRGGSRYCWFVLTTDTLTWYKDDEERERRFVLPLDGLKQRSGDTGFFSKRPTFVLHHPDPKVNLYKDHKTLDLSADTEEAVEAWKAALVRAGVFHDPSGKPDEQTDDGDTNKIPTDPKLERQVEIIRNLVDSYMKIVTKTQRDMVPKIIMHQLINEVILYIILISKILP
;
A
#
# COMPACT_ATOMS: atom_id res chain seq x y z
N MET A 1 27.64 7.29 -18.29
CA MET A 1 27.89 7.54 -19.73
C MET A 1 27.76 9.03 -19.98
N LEU A 2 28.84 9.77 -19.73
CA LEU A 2 29.01 11.12 -20.25
C LEU A 2 29.23 10.96 -21.76
N ARG A 3 28.26 11.38 -22.56
CA ARG A 3 28.31 11.24 -24.03
C ARG A 3 29.21 12.34 -24.59
N ASN A 4 29.73 12.13 -25.80
CA ASN A 4 30.56 13.04 -26.60
C ASN A 4 30.02 14.49 -26.76
N SER A 5 28.83 14.80 -26.23
CA SER A 5 28.20 16.12 -26.18
C SER A 5 28.66 16.99 -24.99
N ASP A 6 29.16 16.39 -23.91
CA ASP A 6 29.61 17.16 -22.74
C ASP A 6 31.08 17.62 -22.88
N THR A 7 31.87 16.87 -23.65
CA THR A 7 33.21 17.29 -24.08
C THR A 7 33.17 18.49 -25.01
N SER A 8 32.12 18.66 -25.82
CA SER A 8 31.95 19.84 -26.68
C SER A 8 31.74 21.14 -25.90
N LEU A 9 31.04 21.12 -24.76
CA LEU A 9 30.89 22.30 -23.88
C LEU A 9 32.21 22.69 -23.20
N LEU A 10 33.08 21.72 -22.89
CA LEU A 10 34.41 21.98 -22.34
C LEU A 10 35.39 22.51 -23.40
N LEU A 11 35.21 22.09 -24.67
CA LEU A 11 35.95 22.61 -25.82
C LEU A 11 35.53 24.04 -26.19
N GLU A 12 34.30 24.45 -25.89
CA GLU A 12 33.81 25.82 -26.11
C GLU A 12 34.58 26.85 -25.27
N VAL A 13 35.00 26.50 -24.04
CA VAL A 13 35.82 27.37 -23.18
C VAL A 13 37.24 27.56 -23.74
N CYS A 14 37.73 26.61 -24.54
CA CYS A 14 39.06 26.63 -25.13
C CYS A 14 39.05 26.92 -26.65
N GLU A 15 37.89 27.26 -27.22
CA GLU A 15 37.63 27.22 -28.67
C GLU A 15 38.58 28.13 -29.47
N ASP A 16 38.89 29.31 -28.93
CA ASP A 16 39.72 30.33 -29.61
C ASP A 16 41.18 29.89 -29.80
N ILE A 17 41.76 29.17 -28.83
CA ILE A 17 43.14 28.66 -28.90
C ILE A 17 43.18 27.33 -29.67
N VAL A 18 42.16 26.49 -29.46
CA VAL A 18 42.08 25.13 -29.96
C VAL A 18 41.67 25.06 -31.43
N GLY A 19 40.87 26.01 -31.92
CA GLY A 19 40.51 26.13 -33.33
C GLY A 19 41.69 26.48 -34.24
N ARG A 20 42.72 27.13 -33.69
CA ARG A 20 43.91 27.59 -34.44
C ARG A 20 44.95 26.50 -34.69
N PHE A 21 44.97 25.44 -33.87
CA PHE A 21 45.96 24.36 -33.93
C PHE A 21 45.31 22.95 -33.90
N PRO A 22 44.93 22.39 -35.06
CA PRO A 22 44.16 21.13 -35.13
C PRO A 22 44.83 19.92 -34.47
N ARG A 23 46.16 19.78 -34.58
CA ARG A 23 46.89 18.66 -33.95
C ARG A 23 46.96 18.79 -32.42
N LEU A 24 47.06 20.03 -31.94
CA LEU A 24 47.06 20.30 -30.50
C LEU A 24 45.68 20.05 -29.89
N ARG A 25 44.61 20.39 -30.63
CA ARG A 25 43.24 20.06 -30.27
C ARG A 25 43.05 18.57 -30.02
N GLU A 26 43.44 17.73 -31.00
CA GLU A 26 43.30 16.27 -30.89
C GLU A 26 44.03 15.73 -29.64
N GLU A 27 45.21 16.27 -29.34
CA GLU A 27 45.99 15.81 -28.20
C GLU A 27 45.41 16.28 -26.85
N ILE A 28 44.91 17.53 -26.76
CA ILE A 28 44.20 18.03 -25.58
C ILE A 28 42.95 17.19 -25.34
N GLU A 29 42.15 16.95 -26.38
CA GLU A 29 40.95 16.13 -26.29
C GLU A 29 41.29 14.70 -25.82
N ARG A 30 42.35 14.10 -26.35
CA ARG A 30 42.82 12.77 -25.95
C ARG A 30 43.18 12.74 -24.46
N VAL A 31 43.96 13.70 -23.99
CA VAL A 31 44.44 13.77 -22.60
C VAL A 31 43.32 14.08 -21.62
N VAL A 32 42.43 15.04 -21.94
CA VAL A 32 41.26 15.34 -21.11
C VAL A 32 40.33 14.13 -21.01
N ASN A 33 40.06 13.44 -22.12
CA ASN A 33 39.24 12.22 -22.08
C ASN A 33 39.87 11.11 -21.24
N MET A 34 41.19 10.95 -21.30
CA MET A 34 41.90 9.99 -20.45
C MET A 34 41.74 10.36 -18.97
N ARG A 35 41.91 11.64 -18.62
CA ARG A 35 41.73 12.13 -17.25
C ARG A 35 40.30 11.95 -16.74
N VAL A 36 39.29 12.27 -17.55
CA VAL A 36 37.88 12.07 -17.21
C VAL A 36 37.60 10.59 -16.89
N ARG A 37 38.15 9.65 -17.69
CA ARG A 37 37.98 8.21 -17.43
C ARG A 37 38.62 7.76 -16.12
N GLU A 38 39.83 8.22 -15.82
CA GLU A 38 40.49 7.93 -14.54
C GLU A 38 39.65 8.42 -13.36
N LEU A 39 39.18 9.66 -13.43
CA LEU A 39 38.33 10.26 -12.39
C LEU A 39 36.97 9.56 -12.27
N GLU A 40 36.38 9.12 -13.39
CA GLU A 40 35.14 8.34 -13.38
C GLU A 40 35.31 7.02 -12.61
N ILE A 41 36.41 6.30 -12.82
CA ILE A 41 36.71 5.04 -12.12
C ILE A 41 36.84 5.30 -10.61
N ALA A 42 37.67 6.27 -10.22
CA ALA A 42 37.86 6.62 -8.82
C ALA A 42 36.55 7.07 -8.13
N THR A 43 35.73 7.86 -8.83
CA THR A 43 34.43 8.32 -8.32
C THR A 43 33.48 7.14 -8.09
N LYS A 44 33.47 6.15 -8.98
CA LYS A 44 32.65 4.93 -8.82
C LYS A 44 33.09 4.11 -7.60
N GLU A 45 34.39 3.94 -7.40
CA GLU A 45 34.94 3.24 -6.22
C GLU A 45 34.56 3.96 -4.92
N GLN A 46 34.59 5.29 -4.91
CA GLN A 46 34.16 6.08 -3.75
C GLN A 46 32.67 5.92 -3.44
N ILE A 47 31.82 5.91 -4.47
CA ILE A 47 30.38 5.66 -4.32
C ILE A 47 30.13 4.23 -3.81
N GLN A 48 30.86 3.24 -4.31
CA GLN A 48 30.77 1.86 -3.82
C GLN A 48 31.14 1.79 -2.33
N THR A 49 32.24 2.45 -1.94
CA THR A 49 32.67 2.52 -0.54
C THR A 49 31.58 3.15 0.36
N LEU A 50 30.90 4.20 -0.12
CA LEU A 50 29.78 4.81 0.60
C LEU A 50 28.64 3.81 0.84
N ILE A 51 28.34 2.94 -0.14
CA ILE A 51 27.34 1.87 0.01
C ILE A 51 27.84 0.83 1.02
N ASP A 52 29.11 0.43 0.94
CA ASP A 52 29.70 -0.56 1.84
C ASP A 52 29.66 -0.09 3.30
N PHE A 53 29.85 1.21 3.56
CA PHE A 53 29.65 1.78 4.89
C PHE A 53 28.22 1.65 5.40
N GLN A 54 27.21 1.83 4.55
CA GLN A 54 25.81 1.65 4.94
C GLN A 54 25.48 0.18 5.25
N LEU A 55 26.16 -0.76 4.60
CA LEU A 55 25.99 -2.20 4.82
C LEU A 55 26.74 -2.69 6.08
N ALA A 56 27.89 -2.08 6.39
CA ALA A 56 28.73 -2.49 7.50
C ALA A 56 28.10 -2.22 8.87
N TYR A 57 27.25 -1.19 9.00
CA TYR A 57 26.62 -0.86 10.27
C TYR A 57 25.23 -0.25 10.09
N MET A 58 24.25 -0.81 10.80
CA MET A 58 22.90 -0.26 10.89
C MET A 58 22.72 0.56 12.17
N ASN A 59 22.62 1.89 12.02
CA ASN A 59 22.45 2.79 13.16
C ASN A 59 20.98 2.95 13.54
N THR A 60 20.49 2.11 14.46
CA THR A 60 19.12 2.19 14.98
C THR A 60 18.90 3.33 15.99
N ASN A 61 19.93 4.09 16.34
CA ASN A 61 19.83 5.26 17.24
C ASN A 61 19.66 6.59 16.48
N HIS A 62 19.48 6.53 15.16
CA HIS A 62 19.28 7.71 14.33
C HIS A 62 17.98 8.45 14.68
N GLU A 63 18.00 9.79 14.72
CA GLU A 63 16.85 10.62 15.14
C GLU A 63 15.60 10.41 14.26
N ASP A 64 15.79 10.31 12.93
CA ASP A 64 14.70 10.04 11.97
C ASP A 64 14.22 8.57 11.99
N PHE A 65 14.81 7.69 12.81
CA PHE A 65 14.38 6.30 12.90
C PHE A 65 13.21 6.16 13.87
N ILE A 66 12.10 5.60 13.39
CA ILE A 66 10.86 5.53 14.19
C ILE A 66 11.02 4.72 15.49
N GLY A 67 11.93 3.76 15.53
CA GLY A 67 12.10 2.84 16.66
C GLY A 67 10.99 1.80 16.79
N PHE A 68 11.20 0.80 17.64
CA PHE A 68 10.31 -0.35 17.79
C PHE A 68 8.91 0.02 18.28
N GLN A 69 8.80 0.94 19.26
CA GLN A 69 7.52 1.33 19.85
C GLN A 69 6.57 1.98 18.84
N ASN A 70 7.08 2.89 17.99
CA ASN A 70 6.24 3.54 16.98
C ASN A 70 5.93 2.61 15.80
N ALA A 71 6.84 1.68 15.45
CA ALA A 71 6.58 0.66 14.44
C ALA A 71 5.46 -0.31 14.88
N GLU A 72 5.41 -0.66 16.17
CA GLU A 72 4.36 -1.48 16.77
C GLU A 72 3.01 -0.75 16.81
N GLN A 73 2.98 0.53 17.18
CA GLN A 73 1.77 1.36 17.10
C GLN A 73 1.22 1.42 15.67
N ARG A 74 2.07 1.65 14.67
CA ARG A 74 1.66 1.65 13.25
C ARG A 74 1.17 0.30 12.76
N ALA A 75 1.76 -0.80 13.25
CA ALA A 75 1.26 -2.13 12.94
C ALA A 75 -0.15 -2.34 13.54
N ASN A 76 -0.39 -1.89 14.78
CA ASN A 76 -1.71 -1.93 15.41
C ASN A 76 -2.74 -1.05 14.69
N ASP A 77 -2.34 0.15 14.25
CA ASP A 77 -3.20 1.02 13.44
C ASP A 77 -3.48 0.41 12.08
N SER A 78 -2.49 -0.22 11.43
CA SER A 78 -2.69 -0.91 10.15
C SER A 78 -3.62 -2.11 10.25
N SER A 79 -3.63 -2.83 11.39
CA SER A 79 -4.62 -3.88 11.67
C SER A 79 -6.04 -3.34 11.91
N LYS A 80 -6.18 -2.04 12.21
CA LYS A 80 -7.47 -1.34 12.29
C LYS A 80 -7.82 -0.51 11.03
N SER A 81 -6.85 -0.18 10.18
CA SER A 81 -7.03 0.76 9.05
C SER A 81 -6.84 0.18 7.66
N LYS A 82 -6.28 -1.02 7.47
CA LYS A 82 -6.12 -1.61 6.12
C LYS A 82 -7.37 -2.29 5.56
N LEU A 83 -8.40 -2.48 6.37
CA LEU A 83 -9.68 -3.03 5.92
C LEU A 83 -10.79 -1.96 6.04
N GLY A 84 -10.82 -1.18 7.13
CA GLY A 84 -12.05 -0.55 7.65
C GLY A 84 -12.87 0.44 6.85
N ASN A 85 -12.56 0.71 5.59
CA ASN A 85 -13.46 1.46 4.68
C ASN A 85 -13.48 0.94 3.24
N GLN A 86 -12.81 -0.18 2.91
CA GLN A 86 -12.93 -0.71 1.56
C GLN A 86 -14.34 -1.28 1.36
N VAL A 87 -15.08 -0.70 0.41
CA VAL A 87 -16.40 -1.19 0.03
C VAL A 87 -16.25 -2.53 -0.69
N ILE A 88 -16.83 -3.59 -0.13
CA ILE A 88 -16.83 -4.95 -0.67
C ILE A 88 -17.96 -5.10 -1.69
N CYS A 89 -19.15 -4.60 -1.38
CA CYS A 89 -20.28 -4.55 -2.30
C CYS A 89 -21.30 -3.48 -1.89
N LYS A 90 -22.13 -3.08 -2.85
CA LYS A 90 -23.29 -2.22 -2.63
C LYS A 90 -24.49 -2.80 -3.37
N GLY A 91 -25.69 -2.54 -2.88
CA GLY A 91 -26.89 -2.98 -3.57
C GLY A 91 -28.15 -2.81 -2.75
N TRP A 92 -29.28 -3.00 -3.42
CA TRP A 92 -30.58 -2.93 -2.78
C TRP A 92 -30.90 -4.26 -2.09
N LEU A 93 -31.40 -4.17 -0.86
CA LEU A 93 -31.94 -5.31 -0.11
C LEU A 93 -33.24 -4.90 0.60
N ASN A 94 -34.10 -5.89 0.81
CA ASN A 94 -35.29 -5.74 1.63
C ASN A 94 -34.96 -6.06 3.09
N LEU A 95 -35.19 -5.08 3.96
CA LEU A 95 -35.13 -5.26 5.40
C LEU A 95 -36.48 -5.80 5.91
N ILE A 96 -36.51 -7.06 6.36
CA ILE A 96 -37.75 -7.75 6.77
C ILE A 96 -38.17 -7.42 8.20
N ASN A 97 -37.22 -7.18 9.11
CA ASN A 97 -37.49 -6.77 10.49
C ASN A 97 -37.43 -5.25 10.70
N PRO A 98 -38.50 -4.49 10.42
CA PRO A 98 -38.70 -3.21 11.06
C PRO A 98 -40.06 -3.19 11.78
N SER A 99 -40.07 -3.35 13.11
CA SER A 99 -41.17 -3.02 14.03
C SER A 99 -42.58 -2.94 13.42
N LEU A 100 -43.39 -3.97 13.67
CA LEU A 100 -44.76 -4.19 13.15
C LEU A 100 -45.74 -3.00 13.21
N LEU A 101 -45.42 -1.94 13.97
CA LEU A 101 -46.30 -0.79 14.20
C LEU A 101 -46.09 0.38 13.21
N ARG A 102 -45.13 0.30 12.27
CA ARG A 102 -44.94 1.39 11.28
C ARG A 102 -44.40 0.88 9.94
N GLY A 103 -45.16 0.00 9.29
CA GLY A 103 -45.15 -0.20 7.85
C GLY A 103 -43.96 -0.96 7.25
N GLY A 104 -44.14 -2.27 7.09
CA GLY A 104 -43.63 -3.10 5.98
C GLY A 104 -42.12 -3.29 5.84
N SER A 105 -41.74 -4.38 5.15
CA SER A 105 -40.37 -4.59 4.68
C SER A 105 -39.90 -3.37 3.89
N ARG A 106 -38.73 -2.82 4.22
CA ARG A 106 -38.21 -1.61 3.56
C ARG A 106 -37.09 -1.96 2.60
N TYR A 107 -37.25 -1.57 1.34
CA TYR A 107 -36.20 -1.66 0.33
C TYR A 107 -35.21 -0.52 0.58
N CYS A 108 -33.96 -0.86 0.91
CA CYS A 108 -32.93 0.10 1.28
C CYS A 108 -31.65 -0.18 0.49
N TRP A 109 -30.84 0.86 0.31
CA TRP A 109 -29.52 0.73 -0.31
C TRP A 109 -28.48 0.37 0.75
N PHE A 110 -27.85 -0.78 0.62
CA PHE A 110 -26.83 -1.28 1.54
C PHE A 110 -25.43 -1.09 0.96
N VAL A 111 -24.49 -0.76 1.83
CA VAL A 111 -23.06 -0.65 1.56
C VAL A 111 -22.35 -1.52 2.59
N LEU A 112 -21.71 -2.60 2.11
CA LEU A 112 -20.88 -3.47 2.92
C LEU A 112 -19.43 -3.04 2.80
N THR A 113 -18.82 -2.68 3.92
CA THR A 113 -17.37 -2.57 4.06
C THR A 113 -16.84 -3.81 4.78
N THR A 114 -15.53 -3.87 4.99
CA THR A 114 -14.90 -4.94 5.77
C THR A 114 -15.33 -4.92 7.25
N ASP A 115 -15.76 -3.76 7.76
CA ASP A 115 -15.97 -3.55 9.20
C ASP A 115 -17.43 -3.22 9.52
N THR A 116 -18.20 -2.73 8.54
CA THR A 116 -19.58 -2.28 8.75
C THR A 116 -20.52 -2.68 7.63
N LEU A 117 -21.77 -2.98 7.99
CA LEU A 117 -22.90 -2.99 7.06
C LEU A 117 -23.73 -1.73 7.32
N THR A 118 -23.71 -0.80 6.37
CA THR A 118 -24.44 0.47 6.45
C THR A 118 -25.59 0.47 5.47
N TRP A 119 -26.75 1.01 5.84
CA TRP A 119 -27.84 1.23 4.89
C TRP A 119 -28.37 2.66 4.87
N TYR A 120 -28.84 3.04 3.70
CA TYR A 120 -29.32 4.36 3.34
C TYR A 120 -30.77 4.28 2.86
N LYS A 121 -31.44 5.43 2.82
CA LYS A 121 -32.77 5.54 2.23
C LYS A 121 -32.77 5.18 0.74
N ASP A 122 -31.73 5.59 0.02
CA ASP A 122 -31.56 5.48 -1.43
C ASP A 122 -30.06 5.39 -1.80
N ASP A 123 -29.78 5.20 -3.08
CA ASP A 123 -28.45 5.06 -3.67
C ASP A 123 -27.67 6.38 -3.79
N GLU A 124 -28.29 7.52 -3.46
CA GLU A 124 -27.56 8.79 -3.33
C GLU A 124 -26.69 8.84 -2.07
N GLU A 125 -26.86 7.89 -1.14
CA GLU A 125 -26.06 7.73 0.09
C GLU A 125 -26.05 8.99 1.00
N ARG A 126 -27.04 9.89 0.84
CA ARG A 126 -27.16 11.13 1.63
C ARG A 126 -27.80 10.91 3.00
N GLU A 127 -28.85 10.10 3.07
CA GLU A 127 -29.61 9.85 4.30
C GLU A 127 -29.26 8.48 4.89
N ARG A 128 -28.21 8.45 5.71
CA ARG A 128 -27.75 7.23 6.40
C ARG A 128 -28.74 6.83 7.49
N ARG A 129 -29.26 5.61 7.41
CA ARG A 129 -30.25 5.08 8.37
C ARG A 129 -29.59 4.44 9.58
N PHE A 130 -28.57 3.63 9.37
CA PHE A 130 -27.89 2.91 10.43
C PHE A 130 -26.52 2.40 9.96
N VAL A 131 -25.61 2.22 10.91
CA VAL A 131 -24.29 1.60 10.72
C VAL A 131 -24.21 0.43 11.68
N LEU A 132 -24.16 -0.80 11.14
CA LEU A 132 -24.01 -2.02 11.93
C LEU A 132 -22.55 -2.48 11.89
N PRO A 133 -21.82 -2.48 13.02
CA PRO A 133 -20.51 -3.11 13.11
C PRO A 133 -20.62 -4.62 12.84
N LEU A 134 -19.66 -5.18 12.10
CA LEU A 134 -19.64 -6.60 11.73
C LEU A 134 -18.98 -7.51 12.79
N ASP A 135 -18.32 -6.91 13.78
CA ASP A 135 -17.58 -7.63 14.83
C ASP A 135 -18.45 -8.68 15.52
N GLY A 136 -18.00 -9.93 15.47
CA GLY A 136 -18.65 -11.06 16.13
C GLY A 136 -19.96 -11.52 15.49
N LEU A 137 -20.41 -10.92 14.39
CA LEU A 137 -21.62 -11.36 13.69
C LEU A 137 -21.41 -12.71 12.97
N LYS A 138 -22.50 -13.46 12.89
CA LYS A 138 -22.64 -14.68 12.11
C LYS A 138 -23.82 -14.55 11.15
N GLN A 139 -23.78 -15.33 10.08
CA GLN A 139 -24.87 -15.40 9.11
C GLN A 139 -25.46 -16.81 9.04
N ARG A 140 -26.75 -16.90 8.73
CA ARG A 140 -27.44 -18.16 8.42
C ARG A 140 -28.49 -17.94 7.34
N SER A 141 -28.89 -19.01 6.66
CA SER A 141 -30.06 -18.98 5.78
C SER A 141 -31.30 -18.59 6.57
N GLY A 142 -32.14 -17.73 6.00
CA GLY A 142 -33.42 -17.36 6.62
C GLY A 142 -34.51 -18.35 6.24
N ASP A 143 -35.48 -18.53 7.14
CA ASP A 143 -36.63 -19.38 6.86
C ASP A 143 -37.54 -18.69 5.83
N THR A 144 -37.58 -19.23 4.60
CA THR A 144 -38.59 -18.88 3.59
C THR A 144 -39.95 -19.40 4.06
N GLY A 145 -40.62 -18.62 4.90
CA GLY A 145 -41.98 -18.92 5.34
C GLY A 145 -42.93 -19.08 4.15
N PHE A 146 -43.93 -19.94 4.29
CA PHE A 146 -44.90 -20.38 3.25
C PHE A 146 -45.59 -19.27 2.42
N PHE A 147 -45.46 -18.00 2.81
CA PHE A 147 -46.11 -16.85 2.17
C PHE A 147 -45.13 -15.85 1.51
N SER A 148 -43.81 -16.06 1.56
CA SER A 148 -42.82 -15.23 0.84
C SER A 148 -41.84 -16.11 0.06
N LYS A 149 -41.86 -15.99 -1.27
CA LYS A 149 -40.94 -16.68 -2.18
C LYS A 149 -39.56 -16.01 -2.30
N ARG A 150 -39.32 -14.89 -1.61
CA ARG A 150 -38.04 -14.18 -1.73
C ARG A 150 -36.98 -14.89 -0.89
N PRO A 151 -35.81 -15.20 -1.46
CA PRO A 151 -34.72 -15.82 -0.71
C PRO A 151 -34.22 -14.85 0.36
N THR A 152 -33.88 -15.40 1.54
CA THR A 152 -33.52 -14.61 2.71
C THR A 152 -32.26 -15.13 3.38
N PHE A 153 -31.55 -14.23 4.04
CA PHE A 153 -30.45 -14.54 4.95
C PHE A 153 -30.57 -13.68 6.20
N VAL A 154 -30.03 -14.19 7.29
CA VAL A 154 -30.17 -13.59 8.62
C VAL A 154 -28.81 -13.36 9.23
N LEU A 155 -28.58 -12.15 9.72
CA LEU A 155 -27.43 -11.82 10.56
C LEU A 155 -27.81 -11.86 12.03
N HIS A 156 -26.96 -12.43 12.87
CA HIS A 156 -27.14 -12.48 14.31
C HIS A 156 -25.81 -12.45 15.04
N HIS A 157 -25.85 -12.10 16.32
CA HIS A 157 -24.70 -12.18 17.20
C HIS A 157 -24.85 -13.43 18.09
N PRO A 158 -23.79 -14.23 18.30
CA PRO A 158 -23.86 -15.44 19.14
C PRO A 158 -24.23 -15.15 20.61
N ASP A 159 -23.87 -13.97 21.13
CA ASP A 159 -24.33 -13.53 22.45
C ASP A 159 -25.81 -13.11 22.39
N PRO A 160 -26.74 -13.82 23.07
CA PRO A 160 -28.17 -13.55 23.03
C PRO A 160 -28.58 -12.24 23.71
N LYS A 161 -27.66 -11.53 24.36
CA LYS A 161 -27.89 -10.21 24.97
C LYS A 161 -27.64 -9.04 24.02
N VAL A 162 -27.01 -9.28 22.87
CA VAL A 162 -26.66 -8.24 21.91
C VAL A 162 -27.82 -8.03 20.94
N ASN A 163 -28.33 -6.80 20.88
CA ASN A 163 -29.28 -6.40 19.84
C ASN A 163 -28.52 -5.78 18.67
N LEU A 164 -28.79 -6.23 17.44
CA LEU A 164 -28.14 -5.72 16.23
C LEU A 164 -28.78 -4.41 15.78
N TYR A 165 -30.09 -4.29 15.94
CA TYR A 165 -30.83 -3.11 15.51
C TYR A 165 -32.05 -2.86 16.38
N LYS A 166 -32.05 -1.74 17.11
CA LYS A 166 -33.08 -1.41 18.10
C LYS A 166 -33.23 -2.57 19.11
N ASP A 167 -34.41 -3.14 19.21
CA ASP A 167 -34.72 -4.26 20.11
C ASP A 167 -34.64 -5.62 19.40
N HIS A 168 -34.19 -5.65 18.14
CA HIS A 168 -34.07 -6.87 17.35
C HIS A 168 -32.69 -7.52 17.52
N LYS A 169 -32.71 -8.81 17.86
CA LYS A 169 -31.54 -9.69 18.00
C LYS A 169 -31.05 -10.29 16.68
N THR A 170 -31.80 -10.10 15.61
CA THR A 170 -31.44 -10.56 14.26
C THR A 170 -31.75 -9.47 13.25
N LEU A 171 -31.01 -9.48 12.15
CA LEU A 171 -31.27 -8.64 10.98
C LEU A 171 -31.59 -9.55 9.80
N ASP A 172 -32.85 -9.53 9.39
CA ASP A 172 -33.39 -10.41 8.36
C ASP A 172 -33.44 -9.64 7.04
N LEU A 173 -32.70 -10.13 6.04
CA LEU A 173 -32.48 -9.47 4.76
C LEU A 173 -32.92 -10.38 3.60
N SER A 174 -33.50 -9.78 2.57
CA SER A 174 -33.93 -10.47 1.34
C SER A 174 -33.42 -9.75 0.10
N ALA A 175 -33.07 -10.51 -0.93
CA ALA A 175 -32.85 -9.99 -2.28
C ALA A 175 -33.96 -10.47 -3.23
N ASP A 176 -33.94 -9.99 -4.47
CA ASP A 176 -34.93 -10.36 -5.49
C ASP A 176 -34.65 -11.74 -6.11
N THR A 177 -33.41 -12.21 -6.11
CA THR A 177 -32.98 -13.50 -6.66
C THR A 177 -32.11 -14.28 -5.67
N GLU A 178 -32.04 -15.59 -5.85
CA GLU A 178 -31.21 -16.49 -5.03
C GLU A 178 -29.73 -16.23 -5.27
N GLU A 179 -29.33 -16.01 -6.52
CA GLU A 179 -27.99 -15.60 -6.91
C GLU A 179 -27.55 -14.31 -6.19
N ALA A 180 -28.45 -13.33 -6.05
CA ALA A 180 -28.13 -12.10 -5.33
C ALA A 180 -27.91 -12.37 -3.84
N VAL A 181 -28.71 -13.24 -3.21
CA VAL A 181 -28.49 -13.64 -1.81
C VAL A 181 -27.14 -14.32 -1.64
N GLU A 182 -26.79 -15.26 -2.51
CA GLU A 182 -25.50 -15.95 -2.45
C GLU A 182 -24.31 -14.99 -2.67
N ALA A 183 -24.44 -14.03 -3.60
CA ALA A 183 -23.44 -12.99 -3.78
C ALA A 183 -23.24 -12.14 -2.52
N TRP A 184 -24.32 -11.81 -1.81
CA TRP A 184 -24.26 -11.10 -0.52
C TRP A 184 -23.66 -11.95 0.59
N LYS A 185 -24.03 -13.23 0.71
CA LYS A 185 -23.43 -14.16 1.68
C LYS A 185 -21.92 -14.32 1.46
N ALA A 186 -21.50 -14.48 0.20
CA ALA A 186 -20.09 -14.55 -0.16
C ALA A 186 -19.34 -13.24 0.18
N ALA A 187 -19.98 -12.09 -0.06
CA ALA A 187 -19.43 -10.79 0.33
C ALA A 187 -19.27 -10.65 1.85
N LEU A 188 -20.23 -11.13 2.63
CA LEU A 188 -20.18 -11.18 4.09
C LEU A 188 -19.07 -12.09 4.62
N VAL A 189 -18.83 -13.25 3.98
CA VAL A 189 -17.68 -14.11 4.30
C VAL A 189 -16.36 -13.36 4.06
N ARG A 190 -16.25 -12.60 2.96
CA ARG A 190 -15.06 -11.76 2.71
C ARG A 190 -14.89 -10.64 3.76
N ALA A 191 -15.99 -10.19 4.36
CA ALA A 191 -16.01 -9.22 5.47
C ALA A 191 -15.79 -9.88 6.85
N GLY A 192 -15.54 -11.18 6.94
CA GLY A 192 -15.31 -11.90 8.20
C GLY A 192 -16.58 -12.40 8.91
N VAL A 193 -17.76 -12.26 8.30
CA VAL A 193 -19.04 -12.77 8.83
C VAL A 193 -19.26 -14.19 8.30
N PHE A 194 -18.91 -15.19 9.10
CA PHE A 194 -18.99 -16.60 8.70
C PHE A 194 -20.36 -17.22 8.97
N HIS A 195 -20.64 -18.32 8.27
CA HIS A 195 -21.83 -19.14 8.51
C HIS A 195 -21.87 -19.68 9.95
N ASP A 196 -23.06 -19.71 10.54
CA ASP A 196 -23.32 -20.36 11.82
C ASP A 196 -23.62 -21.85 11.59
N PRO A 197 -22.76 -22.78 12.06
CA PRO A 197 -22.96 -24.22 11.92
C PRO A 197 -24.15 -24.76 12.72
N SER A 198 -24.75 -23.95 13.61
CA SER A 198 -25.93 -24.34 14.39
C SER A 198 -27.25 -24.20 13.61
N GLY A 199 -27.22 -23.62 12.41
CA GLY A 199 -28.29 -23.74 11.42
C GLY A 199 -28.30 -25.14 10.81
N LYS A 200 -29.49 -25.67 10.51
CA LYS A 200 -29.63 -27.01 9.90
C LYS A 200 -28.71 -27.14 8.68
N PRO A 201 -28.04 -28.29 8.49
CA PRO A 201 -27.12 -28.48 7.39
C PRO A 201 -27.89 -28.49 6.06
N ASP A 202 -27.68 -27.46 5.23
CA ASP A 202 -27.96 -27.58 3.80
C ASP A 202 -26.83 -28.42 3.18
N GLU A 203 -27.18 -29.61 2.73
CA GLU A 203 -26.35 -30.46 1.89
C GLU A 203 -26.12 -29.77 0.54
N GLN A 204 -24.97 -29.12 0.29
CA GLN A 204 -24.14 -29.34 -0.92
C GLN A 204 -22.93 -28.39 -1.10
N THR A 205 -21.96 -28.99 -1.80
CA THR A 205 -20.72 -28.47 -2.40
C THR A 205 -19.64 -27.98 -1.44
N ASP A 206 -18.93 -28.97 -0.91
CA ASP A 206 -17.47 -28.96 -0.83
C ASP A 206 -16.89 -28.57 -2.21
N ASP A 207 -16.53 -27.31 -2.36
CA ASP A 207 -15.68 -26.86 -3.47
C ASP A 207 -14.46 -26.16 -2.85
N GLY A 208 -13.30 -26.66 -3.24
CA GLY A 208 -12.06 -26.53 -2.49
C GLY A 208 -11.46 -25.13 -2.49
N ASP A 209 -10.99 -24.71 -1.32
CA ASP A 209 -9.83 -23.82 -1.22
C ASP A 209 -9.08 -24.09 0.09
N THR A 210 -8.42 -25.24 0.16
CA THR A 210 -7.53 -25.67 1.26
C THR A 210 -6.14 -25.04 1.18
N ASN A 211 -5.99 -23.84 0.61
CA ASN A 211 -4.71 -23.13 0.58
C ASN A 211 -4.68 -21.85 1.42
N LYS A 212 -5.54 -21.73 2.44
CA LYS A 212 -5.25 -20.86 3.57
C LYS A 212 -4.33 -21.59 4.53
N ILE A 213 -3.02 -21.48 4.30
CA ILE A 213 -2.02 -21.70 5.35
C ILE A 213 -2.52 -20.89 6.56
N PRO A 214 -2.73 -21.49 7.74
CA PRO A 214 -3.07 -20.75 8.94
C PRO A 214 -1.89 -19.81 9.23
N THR A 215 -1.98 -18.55 8.81
CA THR A 215 -1.00 -17.55 9.17
C THR A 215 -1.24 -17.21 10.63
N ASP A 216 -0.24 -17.47 11.48
CA ASP A 216 -0.28 -17.09 12.88
C ASP A 216 -0.45 -15.56 12.95
N PRO A 217 -1.55 -15.04 13.53
CA PRO A 217 -1.79 -13.61 13.64
C PRO A 217 -0.63 -12.86 14.34
N LYS A 218 0.13 -13.54 15.19
CA LYS A 218 1.34 -12.97 15.82
C LYS A 218 2.48 -12.81 14.83
N LEU A 219 2.66 -13.77 13.91
CA LEU A 219 3.67 -13.70 12.87
C LEU A 219 3.34 -12.57 11.89
N GLU A 220 2.08 -12.42 11.49
CA GLU A 220 1.65 -11.33 10.61
C GLU A 220 1.97 -9.95 11.20
N ARG A 221 1.68 -9.76 12.50
CA ARG A 221 2.02 -8.53 13.22
C ARG A 221 3.52 -8.29 13.28
N GLN A 222 4.31 -9.31 13.60
CA GLN A 222 5.77 -9.18 13.63
C GLN A 222 6.35 -8.80 12.26
N VAL A 223 5.84 -9.40 11.19
CA VAL A 223 6.26 -9.08 9.82
C VAL A 223 5.94 -7.62 9.49
N GLU A 224 4.76 -7.11 9.88
CA GLU A 224 4.40 -5.71 9.64
C GLU A 224 5.27 -4.73 10.43
N ILE A 225 5.61 -5.06 11.68
CA ILE A 225 6.57 -4.27 12.48
C ILE A 225 7.92 -4.21 11.78
N ILE A 226 8.44 -5.36 11.33
CA ILE A 226 9.71 -5.43 10.60
C ILE A 226 9.64 -4.59 9.32
N ARG A 227 8.56 -4.67 8.54
CA ARG A 227 8.38 -3.83 7.34
C ARG A 227 8.45 -2.35 7.69
N ASN A 228 7.72 -1.91 8.72
CA ASN A 228 7.72 -0.52 9.15
C ASN A 228 9.12 -0.04 9.58
N LEU A 229 9.90 -0.88 10.26
CA LEU A 229 11.27 -0.57 10.66
C LEU A 229 12.20 -0.49 9.43
N VAL A 230 12.12 -1.46 8.52
CA VAL A 230 12.90 -1.47 7.27
C VAL A 230 12.59 -0.24 6.43
N ASP A 231 11.32 0.10 6.24
CA ASP A 231 10.89 1.27 5.48
C ASP A 231 11.40 2.58 6.12
N SER A 232 11.36 2.67 7.45
CA SER A 232 11.92 3.82 8.15
C SER A 232 13.43 3.93 7.94
N TYR A 233 14.17 2.84 8.05
CA TYR A 233 15.62 2.86 7.90
C TYR A 233 16.03 3.15 6.45
N MET A 234 15.34 2.53 5.47
CA MET A 234 15.60 2.75 4.05
C MET A 234 15.34 4.20 3.62
N LYS A 235 14.39 4.91 4.25
CA LYS A 235 14.21 6.36 4.01
C LYS A 235 15.43 7.17 4.44
N ILE A 236 16.04 6.84 5.58
CA ILE A 236 17.27 7.49 6.07
C ILE A 236 18.40 7.23 5.08
N VAL A 237 18.64 5.97 4.73
CA VAL A 237 19.68 5.59 3.77
C VAL A 237 19.48 6.31 2.44
N THR A 238 18.25 6.34 1.91
CA THR A 238 17.93 7.01 0.64
C THR A 238 18.19 8.52 0.72
N LYS A 239 17.85 9.17 1.84
CA LYS A 239 18.11 10.59 2.08
C LYS A 239 19.62 10.87 2.07
N THR A 240 20.40 10.06 2.76
CA THR A 240 21.87 10.16 2.79
C THR A 240 22.47 9.95 1.39
N GLN A 241 22.06 8.90 0.67
CA GLN A 241 22.58 8.62 -0.67
C GLN A 241 22.25 9.72 -1.67
N ARG A 242 21.02 10.25 -1.62
CA ARG A 242 20.58 11.36 -2.50
C ARG A 242 21.39 12.63 -2.27
N ASP A 243 21.88 12.86 -1.05
CA ASP A 243 22.71 14.03 -0.72
C ASP A 243 24.20 13.79 -1.02
N MET A 244 24.74 12.63 -0.63
CA MET A 244 26.18 12.35 -0.71
C MET A 244 26.65 12.05 -2.13
N VAL A 245 25.88 11.30 -2.93
CA VAL A 245 26.32 10.91 -4.28
C VAL A 245 26.57 12.12 -5.20
N PRO A 246 25.67 13.11 -5.30
CA PRO A 246 25.96 14.32 -6.09
C PRO A 246 27.18 15.08 -5.58
N LYS A 247 27.38 15.18 -4.26
CA LYS A 247 28.56 15.84 -3.67
C LYS A 247 29.86 15.15 -4.06
N ILE A 248 29.87 13.81 -4.02
CA ILE A 248 31.02 13.00 -4.43
C ILE A 248 31.34 13.23 -5.92
N ILE A 249 30.34 13.16 -6.80
CA ILE A 249 30.52 13.40 -8.24
C ILE A 249 31.04 14.82 -8.50
N MET A 250 30.45 15.83 -7.85
CA MET A 250 30.89 17.21 -8.00
C MET A 250 32.35 17.39 -7.57
N HIS A 251 32.72 16.85 -6.40
CA HIS A 251 34.06 17.01 -5.86
C HIS A 251 35.11 16.21 -6.65
N GLN A 252 34.90 14.91 -6.86
CA GLN A 252 35.92 14.00 -7.40
C GLN A 252 35.97 13.95 -8.93
N LEU A 253 34.87 14.26 -9.62
CA LEU A 253 34.83 14.25 -11.08
C LEU A 253 34.82 15.66 -11.64
N ILE A 254 33.77 16.44 -11.35
CA ILE A 254 33.52 17.70 -12.06
C ILE A 254 34.56 18.77 -11.71
N ASN A 255 34.78 19.03 -10.41
CA ASN A 255 35.72 20.05 -9.97
C ASN A 255 37.15 19.72 -10.39
N GLU A 256 37.56 18.45 -10.29
CA GLU A 256 38.88 17.97 -10.73
C GLU A 256 39.08 18.14 -12.24
N VAL A 257 38.07 17.82 -13.06
CA VAL A 257 38.13 18.06 -14.53
C VAL A 257 38.24 19.55 -14.84
N ILE A 258 37.46 20.39 -14.17
CA ILE A 258 37.51 21.85 -14.36
C ILE A 258 38.90 22.39 -14.01
N LEU A 259 39.45 22.00 -12.86
CA LEU A 259 40.80 22.40 -12.44
C LEU A 259 41.86 21.95 -13.45
N TYR A 260 41.73 20.73 -13.96
CA TYR A 260 42.65 20.19 -14.96
C TYR A 260 42.62 21.00 -16.27
N ILE A 261 41.43 21.39 -16.73
CA ILE A 261 41.27 22.20 -17.94
C ILE A 261 41.81 23.61 -17.75
N ILE A 262 41.55 24.23 -16.60
CA ILE A 262 42.12 25.55 -16.24
C ILE A 262 43.66 25.48 -16.20
N LEU A 263 44.23 24.38 -15.74
CA LEU A 263 45.68 24.19 -15.74
C LEU A 263 46.22 24.12 -17.16
N ILE A 264 45.57 23.34 -18.04
CA ILE A 264 45.95 23.25 -19.46
C ILE A 264 45.90 24.63 -20.12
N SER A 265 44.83 25.41 -19.92
CA SER A 265 44.69 26.73 -20.54
C SER A 265 45.75 27.74 -20.07
N LYS A 266 46.29 27.59 -18.85
CA LYS A 266 47.39 28.42 -18.35
C LYS A 266 48.78 28.02 -18.89
N ILE A 267 48.95 26.79 -19.33
CA ILE A 267 50.23 26.27 -19.85
C ILE A 267 50.33 26.51 -21.37
N LEU A 268 49.19 26.61 -22.05
CA LEU A 268 49.14 26.93 -23.47
C LEU A 268 49.58 28.39 -23.72
N PRO A 269 50.56 28.62 -24.61
CA PRO A 269 51.11 29.94 -24.90
C PRO A 269 50.17 30.84 -25.72
#